data_AF-A0A450WN85-F1
#
_entry.id   AF-A0A450WN85-F1
#
_cell.length_a   1.000
_cell.length_b   1.000
_cell.length_c   1.000
_cell.angle_alpha   90.00
_cell.angle_beta   90.00
_cell.angle_gamma   90.00
#
_symmetry.space_group_name_H-M   'P 1'
#
loop_
_entity.id
_entity.type
_entity.pdbx_description
1 polymer ?
#
loop_
_entity_poly.entity_id
_entity_poly.type
_entity_poly.pdbx_seq_one_letter_code
_entity_poly.pdbx_strand_id
1 'polypeptide(L)' 'MNTAKQQLIQSWLDKAEHDLSAARILAASTEPVLDAAIYHCRQAAEKAVKAFLVFRDEDVPTRLSRNQVRP' A
#
# COMPACT_ATOMS: atom_id res chain seq x y z
N MET A 1 19.53 3.73 -12.91
CA MET A 1 18.68 2.72 -12.23
C MET A 1 18.40 1.59 -13.21
N ASN A 2 18.48 0.31 -12.83
CA ASN A 2 18.13 -0.80 -13.73
C ASN A 2 16.61 -0.87 -13.92
N THR A 3 16.17 -1.24 -15.13
CA THR A 3 14.78 -1.56 -15.51
C THR A 3 14.05 -2.42 -14.48
N ALA A 4 14.68 -3.46 -13.92
CA ALA A 4 14.05 -4.31 -12.91
C ALA A 4 13.68 -3.53 -11.63
N LYS A 5 14.58 -2.65 -11.18
CA LYS A 5 14.34 -1.76 -10.03
C LYS A 5 13.22 -0.76 -10.37
N GLN A 6 13.19 -0.22 -11.60
CA GLN A 6 12.12 0.70 -12.05
C GLN A 6 10.76 0.02 -12.00
N GLN A 7 10.66 -1.19 -12.55
CA GLN A 7 9.44 -1.98 -12.54
C GLN A 7 8.98 -2.31 -11.12
N LEU A 8 9.91 -2.64 -10.21
CA LEU A 8 9.57 -2.91 -8.81
C LEU A 8 9.01 -1.67 -8.11
N ILE A 9 9.65 -0.51 -8.25
CA ILE A 9 9.15 0.76 -7.70
C ILE A 9 7.76 1.07 -8.26
N GLN A 10 7.60 1.02 -9.58
CA GLN A 10 6.32 1.30 -10.23
C GLN A 10 5.23 0.36 -9.71
N SER A 11 5.53 -0.94 -9.58
CA SER A 11 4.58 -1.92 -9.06
C SER A 11 4.11 -1.63 -7.64
N TRP A 12 4.93 -0.99 -6.81
CA TRP A 12 4.54 -0.58 -5.46
C TRP A 12 3.69 0.68 -5.48
N LEU A 13 4.03 1.65 -6.34
CA LEU A 13 3.26 2.88 -6.53
C LEU A 13 1.87 2.59 -7.11
N ASP A 14 1.75 1.74 -8.13
CA ASP A 14 0.47 1.35 -8.72
C ASP A 14 -0.45 0.72 -7.67
N LYS A 15 0.09 -0.16 -6.82
CA LYS A 15 -0.68 -0.77 -5.73
C LYS A 15 -1.07 0.25 -4.66
N ALA A 16 -0.20 1.22 -4.35
CA ALA A 16 -0.51 2.28 -3.40
C ALA A 16 -1.64 3.18 -3.93
N GLU A 17 -1.62 3.48 -5.22
CA GLU A 17 -2.68 4.23 -5.89
C GLU A 17 -4.01 3.47 -5.89
N HIS A 18 -3.99 2.16 -6.18
CA HIS A 18 -5.19 1.33 -6.07
C HIS A 18 -5.77 1.30 -4.66
N ASP A 19 -4.94 1.19 -3.62
CA ASP A 19 -5.42 1.28 -2.24
C ASP A 19 -6.03 2.65 -1.93
N LEU A 20 -5.39 3.74 -2.36
CA LEU A 20 -5.93 5.08 -2.14
C LEU A 20 -7.26 5.28 -2.87
N SER A 21 -7.37 4.76 -4.09
CA SER A 21 -8.62 4.77 -4.86
C SER A 21 -9.72 3.98 -4.15
N ALA A 22 -9.41 2.77 -3.68
CA ALA A 22 -10.34 1.95 -2.90
C ALA A 22 -10.80 2.69 -1.63
N ALA A 23 -9.88 3.31 -0.89
CA ALA A 23 -10.21 4.10 0.30
C ALA A 23 -11.18 5.24 -0.01
N ARG A 24 -10.97 5.96 -1.12
CA ARG A 24 -11.86 7.04 -1.57
C ARG A 24 -13.24 6.53 -1.94
N ILE A 25 -13.33 5.43 -2.69
CA ILE A 25 -14.60 4.81 -3.07
C ILE A 25 -15.38 4.36 -1.83
N LEU A 26 -14.73 3.67 -0.90
CA LEU A 26 -15.35 3.15 0.32
C LEU A 26 -15.78 4.25 1.30
N ALA A 27 -15.07 5.38 1.33
CA ALA A 27 -15.44 6.53 2.16
C ALA A 27 -16.57 7.37 1.54
N ALA A 28 -16.72 7.36 0.22
CA ALA A 28 -17.69 8.17 -0.51
C ALA A 28 -18.95 7.38 -0.95
N SER A 29 -19.07 6.10 -0.59
CA SER A 29 -20.26 5.30 -0.91
C SER A 29 -21.50 5.77 -0.16
N THR A 30 -22.69 5.41 -0.66
CA THR A 30 -23.99 5.73 -0.02
C THR A 30 -24.08 5.19 1.41
N GLU A 31 -23.45 4.04 1.65
CA GLU A 31 -23.19 3.49 2.98
C GLU A 31 -21.67 3.37 3.14
N PRO A 32 -21.00 4.35 3.78
CA PRO A 32 -19.54 4.35 3.91
C PRO A 32 -19.03 3.18 4.77
N VAL A 33 -18.01 2.48 4.27
CA VAL A 33 -17.34 1.39 5.00
C VAL A 33 -16.00 1.90 5.54
N LEU A 34 -16.08 2.76 6.56
CA LEU A 34 -14.92 3.54 7.02
C LEU A 34 -13.76 2.69 7.57
N ASP A 35 -14.04 1.56 8.21
CA ASP A 35 -13.01 0.63 8.70
C ASP A 35 -12.21 0.01 7.54
N ALA A 36 -12.88 -0.27 6.41
CA ALA A 36 -12.21 -0.73 5.20
C ALA A 36 -11.46 0.43 4.52
N ALA A 37 -12.03 1.64 4.51
CA ALA A 37 -11.37 2.81 3.95
C ALA A 37 -10.05 3.13 4.68
N ILE A 38 -10.04 3.16 6.02
CA ILE A 38 -8.82 3.43 6.80
C ILE A 38 -7.79 2.29 6.66
N TYR A 39 -8.24 1.03 6.54
CA TYR A 39 -7.37 -0.09 6.22
C TYR A 39 -6.63 0.14 4.89
N HIS A 40 -7.33 0.60 3.86
CA HIS A 40 -6.72 0.93 2.58
C HIS A 40 -5.83 2.17 2.64
N CYS A 41 -6.16 3.21 3.42
CA CYS A 41 -5.25 4.33 3.66
C CYS A 41 -3.89 3.87 4.23
N ARG A 42 -3.91 2.99 5.24
CA ARG A 42 -2.69 2.39 5.79
C ARG A 42 -1.91 1.61 4.74
N GLN A 43 -2.60 0.80 3.94
CA GLN A 43 -1.99 -0.01 2.90
C GLN A 43 -1.36 0.86 1.80
N ALA A 44 -2.01 1.95 1.40
CA ALA A 44 -1.47 2.93 0.45
C ALA A 44 -0.16 3.54 0.96
N ALA A 45 -0.16 4.01 2.22
CA ALA A 45 1.03 4.57 2.85
C ALA A 45 2.16 3.54 2.97
N GLU A 46 1.87 2.31 3.43
CA GLU A 46 2.86 1.25 3.53
C GLU A 46 3.51 0.95 2.16
N LYS A 47 2.72 0.86 1.10
CA LYS A 47 3.22 0.55 -0.24
C LYS A 47 4.01 1.71 -0.86
N ALA A 48 3.60 2.95 -0.64
CA ALA A 48 4.36 4.12 -1.07
C ALA A 48 5.74 4.17 -0.37
N VAL A 49 5.79 3.90 0.95
CA VAL A 49 7.05 3.80 1.69
C VAL A 49 7.92 2.66 1.17
N LYS A 50 7.34 1.49 0.84
CA LYS A 50 8.10 0.40 0.21
C LYS A 50 8.72 0.80 -1.12
N ALA A 51 7.97 1.52 -1.96
CA ALA A 51 8.51 2.07 -3.22
C ALA A 51 9.71 3.00 -2.95
N PHE A 52 9.60 3.86 -1.93
CA PHE A 52 10.67 4.76 -1.52
C PHE A 52 11.90 4.02 -0.98
N LEU A 53 11.73 2.98 -0.16
CA LEU A 53 12.85 2.17 0.34
C LEU A 53 13.59 1.48 -0.81
N VAL A 54 12.86 0.87 -1.76
CA VAL A 54 13.47 0.33 -2.99
C VAL A 54 14.24 1.41 -3.75
N PHE A 55 13.64 2.60 -3.93
CA PHE A 55 14.30 3.73 -4.59
C PHE A 55 15.64 4.07 -3.91
N ARG A 56 15.67 4.06 -2.59
CA ARG A 56 16.84 4.36 -1.75
C ARG A 56 17.86 3.21 -1.63
N ASP A 57 17.61 2.06 -2.26
CA ASP A 57 18.40 0.83 -2.09
C ASP A 57 18.43 0.33 -0.63
N GLU A 58 17.36 0.59 0.11
CA GLU A 58 17.16 0.14 1.49
C GLU A 58 16.34 -1.15 1.53
N ASP A 59 16.53 -1.93 2.59
CA ASP A 59 15.78 -3.16 2.81
C ASP A 59 14.27 -2.90 2.91
N VAL A 60 13.50 -3.65 2.13
CA VAL A 60 12.05 -3.61 2.18
C VAL A 60 11.58 -4.66 3.20
N PRO A 61 10.90 -4.25 4.28
CA PRO A 61 10.36 -5.22 5.23
C PRO A 61 9.35 -6.13 4.53
N THR A 62 9.66 -7.42 4.45
CA THR A 62 8.64 -8.43 4.18
C THR A 62 7.71 -8.42 5.37
N ARG A 63 6.42 -8.20 5.13
CA ARG A 63 5.40 -8.14 6.19
C ARG A 63 5.64 -9.33 7.13
N LEU A 64 5.98 -9.05 8.40
CA LEU A 64 6.14 -10.08 9.41
C LEU A 64 4.89 -10.96 9.35
N SER A 65 5.12 -12.27 9.41
CA SER A 65 4.09 -13.31 9.32
C SER A 65 2.79 -12.85 9.98
N ARG A 66 1.70 -13.04 9.25
CA ARG A 66 0.33 -12.71 9.57
C ARG A 66 -0.13 -13.52 10.80
N ASN A 67 0.39 -13.20 11.98
CA ASN A 67 0.11 -13.86 13.26
C ASN A 67 -0.32 -12.86 14.35
N GLN A 68 -1.14 -11.87 13.98
CA GLN A 68 -1.96 -11.18 14.96
C GLN A 68 -3.43 -11.24 14.51
N VAL A 69 -4.11 -12.16 15.19
CA VAL A 69 -5.56 -12.25 15.41
C VAL A 69 -6.20 -10.87 15.32
N ARG A 70 -7.13 -10.70 14.38
CA ARG A 70 -8.16 -9.66 14.48
C ARG A 70 -9.21 -10.17 15.47
N PRO A 71 -9.75 -9.33 16.36
CA PRO A 71 -10.86 -9.71 17.24
C PRO A 71 -12.08 -10.17 16.44
#